data_AF-A0A2Z6NTT7-F1
#
_entry.id   AF-A0A2Z6NTT7-F1
#
_cell.length_a   1.000
_cell.length_b   1.000
_cell.length_c   1.000
_cell.angle_alpha   90.00
_cell.angle_beta   90.00
_cell.angle_gamma   90.00
#
_symmetry.space_group_name_H-M   'P 1'
#
loop_
_entity.id
_entity.type
_entity.pdbx_description
1 polymer ?
#
loop_
_entity_poly.entity_id
_entity_poly.type
_entity_poly.pdbx_seq_one_letter_code
_entity_poly.pdbx_strand_id
1 'polypeptide(L)'
;MDYAYQFIIDNKGIDTEEDYPYQARQVLCKKDKLKRRVVTIDGYTDVPPNDEKKLLKAVAVQPVSVGICGSARAFQLYSKVELNDIRKY
;
A
#
# COMPACT_ATOMS: atom_id res chain seq x y z
N MET A 1 -6.98 1.55 -2.14
CA MET A 1 -5.90 1.09 -3.05
C MET A 1 -6.46 0.05 -4.03
N ASP A 2 -7.75 0.15 -4.32
CA ASP A 2 -8.54 -1.05 -4.55
C ASP A 2 -8.45 -1.46 -6.01
N TYR A 3 -8.35 -0.47 -6.91
CA TYR A 3 -8.02 -0.68 -8.31
C TYR A 3 -6.69 -1.40 -8.52
N ALA A 4 -5.68 -1.16 -7.67
CA ALA A 4 -4.40 -1.84 -7.80
C ALA A 4 -4.53 -3.32 -7.43
N TYR A 5 -5.23 -3.64 -6.34
CA TYR A 5 -5.52 -5.03 -5.96
C TYR A 5 -6.41 -5.74 -6.99
N GLN A 6 -7.43 -5.05 -7.50
CA GLN A 6 -8.30 -5.58 -8.55
C GLN A 6 -7.50 -5.91 -9.81
N PHE A 7 -6.58 -5.03 -10.23
CA PHE A 7 -5.70 -5.31 -11.36
C PHE A 7 -4.86 -6.58 -11.15
N ILE A 8 -4.31 -6.80 -9.95
CA ILE A 8 -3.52 -8.02 -9.66
C ILE A 8 -4.40 -9.27 -9.83
N ILE A 9 -5.65 -9.23 -9.39
CA ILE A 9 -6.60 -10.34 -9.55
C ILE A 9 -6.91 -10.57 -11.04
N ASP A 10 -7.29 -9.52 -11.77
CA ASP A 10 -7.70 -9.60 -13.17
C ASP A 10 -6.53 -10.03 -14.09
N ASN A 11 -5.34 -9.50 -13.83
CA ASN A 11 -4.10 -9.87 -14.53
C ASN A 11 -3.56 -11.25 -14.11
N LYS A 12 -4.12 -11.81 -13.03
CA LYS A 12 -3.69 -13.05 -12.37
C LYS A 12 -2.26 -12.99 -11.87
N GLY A 13 -1.83 -11.82 -11.38
CA GLY A 13 -0.58 -11.64 -10.67
C GLY A 13 0.14 -10.34 -10.99
N ILE A 14 1.26 -10.14 -10.29
CA ILE A 14 2.18 -9.02 -10.43
C ILE A 14 3.63 -9.52 -10.58
N ASP A 15 4.48 -8.70 -11.21
CA ASP A 15 5.91 -8.95 -11.37
C ASP A 15 6.74 -8.51 -10.15
N THR A 16 8.00 -8.93 -10.10
CA THR A 16 8.98 -8.42 -9.11
C THR A 16 9.61 -7.12 -9.60
N GLU A 17 10.24 -6.38 -8.67
CA GLU A 17 10.94 -5.13 -8.97
C GLU A 17 12.13 -5.35 -9.94
N GLU A 18 12.86 -6.46 -9.82
CA GLU A 18 13.97 -6.78 -10.73
C GLU A 18 13.49 -6.96 -12.18
N ASP A 19 12.29 -7.52 -12.35
CA ASP A 19 11.71 -7.81 -13.66
C ASP A 19 10.93 -6.64 -14.27
N TYR A 20 10.37 -5.77 -13.44
CA TYR A 20 9.70 -4.54 -13.84
C TYR A 20 10.21 -3.34 -13.00
N PRO A 21 11.43 -2.84 -13.26
CA PRO A 21 12.02 -1.79 -12.42
C PRO A 21 11.29 -0.46 -12.52
N TYR A 22 11.15 0.21 -11.38
CA TYR A 22 10.54 1.52 -11.25
C TYR A 22 11.28 2.59 -12.08
N GLN A 23 10.51 3.43 -12.80
CA GLN A 23 11.05 4.41 -13.74
C GLN A 23 10.82 5.87 -13.32
N ALA A 24 10.25 6.11 -12.13
CA ALA A 24 9.88 7.45 -11.64
C ALA A 24 8.96 8.27 -12.57
N ARG A 25 8.33 7.62 -13.56
CA ARG A 25 7.35 8.21 -14.48
C ARG A 25 6.45 7.13 -15.05
N GLN A 26 5.24 7.51 -15.44
CA GLN A 26 4.40 6.61 -16.22
C GLN A 26 5.02 6.38 -17.59
N VAL A 27 5.18 5.11 -17.95
CA VAL A 27 5.64 4.66 -19.25
C VAL A 27 4.57 3.76 -19.88
N LEU A 28 4.74 3.42 -21.15
CA LEU A 28 3.85 2.48 -21.82
C LEU A 28 3.88 1.12 -21.11
N CYS A 29 2.71 0.51 -20.95
CA CYS A 29 2.57 -0.83 -20.40
C CYS A 29 3.33 -1.84 -21.26
N LYS A 30 4.27 -2.57 -20.66
CA LYS A 30 5.03 -3.64 -21.34
C LYS A 30 4.18 -4.90 -21.41
N LYS A 31 3.32 -5.01 -22.43
CA LYS A 31 2.36 -6.13 -22.57
C LYS A 31 3.00 -7.52 -22.55
N ASP A 32 4.23 -7.65 -23.00
CA ASP A 32 4.95 -8.93 -22.98
C ASP A 32 5.18 -9.46 -21.57
N LYS A 33 5.27 -8.55 -20.58
CA LYS A 33 5.44 -8.88 -19.16
C LYS A 33 4.14 -9.37 -18.51
N LEU A 34 2.96 -9.07 -19.07
CA LEU A 34 1.66 -9.55 -18.55
C LEU A 34 1.51 -11.08 -18.58
N LYS A 35 2.33 -11.77 -19.37
CA LYS A 35 2.34 -13.24 -19.43
C LYS A 35 3.03 -13.87 -18.23
N ARG A 36 3.82 -13.09 -17.49
CA ARG A 36 4.54 -13.54 -16.30
C ARG A 36 3.77 -13.09 -15.04
N ARG A 37 3.62 -14.02 -14.11
CA ARG A 37 2.79 -13.88 -12.91
C ARG A 37 3.54 -14.48 -11.75
N VAL A 38 4.19 -13.64 -10.93
CA VAL A 38 5.07 -14.12 -9.86
C VAL A 38 4.29 -14.29 -8.57
N VAL A 39 3.50 -13.29 -8.20
CA VAL A 39 2.66 -13.33 -6.99
C VAL A 39 1.22 -13.05 -7.38
N THR A 40 0.30 -13.84 -6.83
CA THR A 40 -1.15 -13.67 -6.99
C THR A 40 -1.80 -13.41 -5.64
N ILE A 41 -2.99 -12.82 -5.67
CA ILE A 41 -3.85 -12.67 -4.50
C ILE A 41 -5.24 -13.21 -4.83
N ASP A 42 -5.92 -13.75 -3.83
CA ASP A 42 -7.28 -14.30 -4.00
C ASP A 42 -8.35 -13.20 -3.88
N GLY A 43 -8.02 -12.09 -3.22
CA GLY A 43 -8.95 -11.00 -2.97
C GLY A 43 -8.36 -9.86 -2.15
N TYR A 44 -9.18 -8.85 -1.88
CA TYR A 44 -8.92 -7.80 -0.91
C TYR A 44 -10.23 -7.49 -0.15
N THR A 45 -10.12 -6.79 0.97
CA THR A 45 -11.29 -6.39 1.77
C THR A 45 -11.01 -5.05 2.40
N ASP A 46 -12.02 -4.18 2.39
CA ASP A 46 -11.94 -2.88 3.02
C ASP A 46 -12.19 -2.99 4.53
N VAL A 47 -11.31 -2.37 5.29
CA VAL A 47 -11.58 -2.10 6.71
C VAL A 47 -12.67 -1.03 6.77
N PRO A 48 -13.68 -1.16 7.65
CA PRO A 48 -14.72 -0.16 7.79
C PRO A 48 -14.14 1.25 8.01
N PRO A 49 -14.69 2.26 7.33
CA PRO A 49 -14.14 3.61 7.39
C PRO A 49 -14.21 4.15 8.82
N ASN A 50 -13.15 4.83 9.25
CA ASN A 50 -13.04 5.49 10.55
C ASN A 50 -13.16 4.55 11.79
N ASP A 51 -12.88 3.25 11.64
CA ASP A 51 -12.88 2.28 12.74
C ASP A 51 -11.46 1.80 13.06
N GLU A 52 -10.73 2.59 13.86
CA GLU A 52 -9.33 2.30 14.24
C GLU A 52 -9.19 0.99 15.02
N LYS A 53 -10.24 0.57 15.76
CA LYS A 53 -10.22 -0.72 16.49
C LYS A 53 -10.23 -1.90 15.52
N LYS A 54 -10.98 -1.81 14.43
CA LYS A 54 -10.95 -2.82 13.36
C LYS A 54 -9.67 -2.74 12.55
N LEU A 55 -9.15 -1.53 12.29
CA LEU A 55 -7.86 -1.37 11.64
C LEU A 55 -6.72 -2.02 12.45
N LEU A 56 -6.69 -1.80 13.77
CA LEU A 56 -5.73 -2.43 14.67
C LEU A 56 -5.79 -3.96 14.59
N LYS A 57 -7.00 -4.54 14.56
CA LYS A 57 -7.18 -5.99 14.38
C LYS A 57 -6.67 -6.47 13.01
N ALA A 58 -6.89 -5.72 11.94
CA ALA A 58 -6.41 -6.08 10.61
C ALA A 58 -4.88 -6.04 10.53
N VAL A 59 -4.25 -5.00 11.09
CA VAL A 59 -2.79 -4.84 11.12
C VAL A 59 -2.11 -5.94 11.94
N ALA A 60 -2.77 -6.46 12.98
CA ALA A 60 -2.25 -7.59 13.75
C ALA A 60 -2.13 -8.88 12.94
N VAL A 61 -2.82 -9.00 11.80
CA VAL A 61 -2.79 -10.18 10.92
C VAL A 61 -1.82 -10.00 9.76
N GLN A 62 -1.84 -8.82 9.11
CA GLN A 62 -1.02 -8.54 7.94
C GLN A 62 -0.83 -7.02 7.74
N PRO A 63 0.17 -6.59 6.95
CA PRO A 63 0.27 -5.19 6.52
C PRO A 63 -1.00 -4.72 5.79
N VAL A 64 -1.43 -3.49 6.08
CA VAL A 64 -2.65 -2.89 5.51
C VAL A 64 -2.29 -1.60 4.78
N SER A 65 -2.79 -1.43 3.56
CA SER A 65 -2.64 -0.18 2.82
C SER A 65 -3.63 0.87 3.32
N VAL A 66 -3.16 2.07 3.65
CA VAL A 66 -3.99 3.19 4.14
C VAL A 66 -3.68 4.48 3.38
N GLY A 67 -4.69 5.35 3.25
CA GLY A 67 -4.52 6.71 2.76
C GLY A 67 -4.28 7.67 3.92
N ILE A 68 -3.27 8.54 3.83
CA ILE A 68 -2.97 9.58 4.82
C ILE A 68 -2.76 10.94 4.13
N CYS A 69 -2.98 12.02 4.87
CA CYS A 69 -2.66 13.37 4.40
C CYS A 69 -1.18 13.70 4.69
N GLY A 70 -0.31 13.48 3.69
CA GLY A 70 1.13 13.73 3.81
C GLY A 70 1.61 15.15 3.49
N SER A 71 0.69 16.08 3.21
CA SER A 71 1.05 17.44 2.73
C SER A 71 1.45 18.41 3.85
N ALA A 72 1.14 18.10 5.11
CA ALA A 72 1.45 18.96 6.24
C ALA A 72 2.96 19.09 6.46
N ARG A 73 3.44 20.31 6.76
CA ARG A 73 4.88 20.57 6.99
C ARG A 73 5.46 19.73 8.12
N ALA A 74 4.67 19.49 9.17
CA ALA A 74 5.05 18.62 10.29
C ALA A 74 5.33 17.19 9.83
N PHE A 75 4.55 16.66 8.87
CA PHE A 75 4.76 15.32 8.33
C PHE A 75 6.00 15.26 7.43
N GLN A 76 6.20 16.27 6.56
CA GLN A 76 7.36 16.35 5.68
C GLN A 76 8.70 16.44 6.43
N LEU A 77 8.70 17.02 7.64
CA LEU A 77 9.88 17.21 8.48
C LEU A 77 9.92 16.25 9.68
N TYR A 78 9.00 15.28 9.77
CA TYR A 78 8.99 14.33 10.85
C TYR A 78 10.29 13.52 10.85
N SER A 79 10.92 13.38 12.01
CA SER A 79 12.17 12.63 12.19
C SER A 79 12.05 11.54 13.24
N LYS A 80 11.50 11.88 14.41
CA LYS A 80 11.24 10.96 15.52
C LYS A 80 10.16 11.56 16.42
N VAL A 81 9.48 10.71 17.16
CA VAL A 81 8.69 11.14 18.33
C VAL A 81 9.67 11.48 19.45
N GLU A 82 9.61 12.70 20.00
CA GLU A 82 10.25 12.97 21.28
C GLU A 82 9.35 12.46 22.41
N LEU A 83 9.91 11.70 23.35
CA LEU A 83 9.18 11.00 24.42
C LEU A 83 8.29 11.91 25.30
N ASN A 84 8.46 13.23 25.22
CA ASN A 84 7.63 14.21 25.92
C ASN A 84 6.22 14.39 25.30
N ASP A 85 6.03 14.04 24.02
CA ASP A 85 4.72 14.12 23.36
C ASP A 85 3.78 12.96 23.72
N ILE A 86 4.30 11.90 24.36
CA ILE A 86 3.53 10.70 24.74
C ILE A 86 2.64 10.96 25.97
N ARG A 87 2.93 11.99 26.79
CA ARG A 87 2.13 12.30 28.00
C ARG A 87 0.80 13.03 27.73
N LYS A 88 0.40 13.22 26.47
CA LYS A 88 -0.83 13.95 26.10
C LYS A 88 -1.96 13.09 25.54
N TYR A 89 -1.77 11.77 25.44
CA TYR A 89 -2.81 10.82 25.02
C TYR A 89 -2.92 9.68 26.01
#